data_AF-A0A382EPL5-F1
#
_entry.id   AF-A0A382EPL5-F1
#
_cell.length_a   1.000
_cell.length_b   1.000
_cell.length_c   1.000
_cell.angle_alpha   90.00
_cell.angle_beta   90.00
_cell.angle_gamma   90.00
#
_symmetry.space_group_name_H-M   'P 1'
#
loop_
_entity.id
_entity.type
_entity.pdbx_description
1 polymer ?
#
loop_
_entity_poly.entity_id
_entity_poly.type
_entity_poly.pdbx_seq_one_letter_code
_entity_poly.pdbx_strand_id
1 'polypeptide(L)'
;LFFRPQYFKPQFQKWSGEVCGGVQLHITERNKIKPLATTIIMLSSIKNLYPNDFSWRTEAYEFVSDRLAIDLLYGNPTLREGIEANNLSIKNLESAWEEDIKAFSPKREACLIY
;
A
#
# COMPACT_ATOMS: atom_id res chain seq x y z
N LEU A 1 -4.69 10.64 12.69
CA LEU A 1 -5.17 9.41 12.04
C LEU A 1 -5.84 8.56 13.10
N PHE A 2 -7.06 8.11 12.87
CA PHE A 2 -7.80 7.23 13.78
C PHE A 2 -8.24 5.96 13.05
N PHE A 3 -8.09 4.81 13.69
CA PHE A 3 -8.47 3.51 13.14
C PHE A 3 -9.73 3.02 13.83
N ARG A 4 -10.78 2.72 13.04
CA ARG A 4 -12.05 2.21 13.56
C ARG A 4 -12.28 0.79 13.04
N PRO A 5 -12.55 -0.21 13.90
CA PRO A 5 -12.99 -1.51 13.43
C PRO A 5 -14.30 -1.36 12.65
N GLN A 6 -14.42 -2.06 11.53
CA GLN A 6 -15.58 -1.97 10.65
C GLN A 6 -15.93 -3.34 10.09
N TYR A 7 -17.23 -3.62 10.01
CA TYR A 7 -17.78 -4.76 9.31
C TYR A 7 -18.67 -4.27 8.18
N PHE A 8 -18.58 -4.90 7.01
CA PHE A 8 -19.36 -4.52 5.84
C PHE A 8 -19.56 -5.73 4.92
N LYS A 9 -20.61 -5.70 4.10
CA LYS A 9 -20.90 -6.71 3.08
C LYS A 9 -20.78 -6.09 1.70
N PRO A 10 -19.70 -6.39 0.93
CA PRO A 10 -19.52 -5.84 -0.40
C PRO A 10 -20.67 -6.23 -1.33
N GLN A 11 -21.14 -5.29 -2.15
CA GLN A 11 -22.20 -5.55 -3.11
C GLN A 11 -21.68 -6.23 -4.38
N PHE A 12 -20.45 -5.94 -4.79
CA PHE A 12 -19.84 -6.44 -6.01
C PHE A 12 -18.34 -6.69 -5.81
N GLN A 13 -17.72 -7.39 -6.78
CA GLN A 13 -16.29 -7.72 -6.81
C GLN A 13 -15.87 -8.64 -5.64
N LYS A 14 -14.63 -8.47 -5.15
CA LYS A 14 -14.03 -9.34 -4.14
C LYS A 14 -14.93 -9.46 -2.92
N TRP A 15 -15.14 -10.70 -2.48
CA TRP A 15 -15.94 -11.02 -1.30
C TRP A 15 -17.39 -10.50 -1.37
N SER A 16 -17.95 -10.32 -2.58
CA SER A 16 -19.35 -9.96 -2.77
C SER A 16 -20.25 -10.96 -2.06
N GLY A 17 -21.22 -10.45 -1.29
CA GLY A 17 -22.13 -11.29 -0.52
C GLY A 17 -21.62 -11.69 0.87
N GLU A 18 -20.31 -11.59 1.11
CA GLU A 18 -19.67 -12.03 2.36
C GLU A 18 -19.55 -10.88 3.37
N VAL A 19 -19.65 -11.19 4.67
CA VAL A 19 -19.36 -10.19 5.72
C VAL A 19 -17.85 -10.10 5.90
N CYS A 20 -17.28 -8.95 5.55
CA CYS A 20 -15.88 -8.64 5.74
C CYS A 20 -15.66 -7.82 7.01
N GLY A 21 -14.70 -8.24 7.83
CA GLY A 21 -14.12 -7.42 8.90
C GLY A 21 -12.91 -6.64 8.38
N GLY A 22 -12.70 -5.43 8.89
CA GLY A 22 -11.58 -4.60 8.51
C GLY A 22 -11.44 -3.36 9.37
N VAL A 23 -10.64 -2.41 8.89
CA VAL A 23 -10.34 -1.16 9.58
C VAL A 23 -10.64 0.02 8.67
N GLN A 24 -11.50 0.93 9.14
CA GLN A 24 -11.72 2.21 8.48
C GLN A 24 -10.71 3.23 9.00
N LEU A 25 -10.00 3.89 8.08
CA LEU A 25 -9.09 4.99 8.39
C LEU A 25 -9.86 6.32 8.41
N HIS A 26 -9.80 7.02 9.53
CA HIS A 26 -10.30 8.38 9.68
C HIS A 26 -9.13 9.36 9.64
N ILE A 27 -9.04 10.14 8.57
CA ILE A 27 -7.98 11.14 8.38
C ILE A 27 -8.36 12.40 9.15
N THR A 28 -7.85 12.52 10.38
CA THR A 28 -8.12 13.66 11.26
C THR A 28 -7.27 14.90 10.91
N GLU A 29 -6.09 14.70 10.34
CA GLU A 29 -5.15 15.76 10.00
C GLU A 29 -4.52 15.50 8.62
N ARG A 30 -5.15 16.02 7.57
CA ARG A 30 -4.81 15.72 6.17
C ARG A 30 -3.35 16.01 5.80
N ASN A 31 -2.79 17.09 6.31
CA ASN A 31 -1.44 17.53 5.95
C ASN A 31 -0.33 16.81 6.75
N LYS A 32 -0.69 16.01 7.77
CA LYS A 32 0.28 15.27 8.59
C LYS A 32 0.37 13.78 8.23
N ILE A 33 -0.63 13.24 7.54
CA ILE A 33 -0.57 11.83 7.13
C ILE A 33 0.45 11.64 6.01
N LYS A 34 1.24 10.57 6.10
CA LYS A 34 2.04 10.02 5.01
C LYS A 34 1.30 8.79 4.46
N PRO A 35 0.46 8.91 3.42
CA PRO A 35 -0.48 7.86 3.06
C PRO A 35 0.21 6.55 2.67
N LEU A 36 1.23 6.62 1.81
CA LEU A 36 1.97 5.44 1.35
C LEU A 36 2.66 4.71 2.50
N ALA A 37 3.43 5.43 3.32
CA ALA A 37 4.09 4.85 4.50
C ALA A 37 3.08 4.20 5.47
N THR A 38 1.94 4.87 5.71
CA THR A 38 0.87 4.36 6.56
C THR A 38 0.31 3.05 6.03
N THR A 39 -0.05 2.99 4.74
CA THR A 39 -0.61 1.77 4.13
C THR A 39 0.39 0.62 4.11
N ILE A 40 1.67 0.90 3.89
CA ILE A 40 2.73 -0.12 3.94
C ILE A 40 2.89 -0.71 5.35
N ILE A 41 2.89 0.14 6.39
CA ILE A 41 2.91 -0.32 7.79
C ILE A 41 1.69 -1.19 8.09
N MET A 42 0.51 -0.79 7.61
CA MET A 42 -0.71 -1.58 7.78
C MET A 42 -0.60 -2.94 7.10
N LEU A 43 -0.13 -2.99 5.85
CA LEU A 43 0.05 -4.26 5.12
C LEU A 43 1.03 -5.19 5.85
N SER A 44 2.17 -4.65 6.30
CA SER A 44 3.15 -5.40 7.10
C SER A 44 2.54 -5.91 8.40
N SER A 45 1.76 -5.07 9.08
CA SER A 45 1.06 -5.43 10.33
C SER A 45 0.02 -6.52 10.11
N ILE A 46 -0.77 -6.46 9.03
CA ILE A 46 -1.76 -7.49 8.68
C ILE A 46 -1.06 -8.82 8.39
N LYS A 47 0.01 -8.82 7.58
CA LYS A 47 0.80 -10.02 7.29
C LYS A 47 1.39 -10.63 8.57
N ASN A 48 1.87 -9.80 9.49
CA ASN A 48 2.45 -10.28 10.75
C ASN A 48 1.39 -10.80 11.74
N LEU A 49 0.20 -10.22 11.78
CA LEU A 49 -0.90 -10.66 12.64
C LEU A 49 -1.61 -11.92 12.10
N TYR A 50 -1.69 -12.06 10.78
CA TYR A 50 -2.44 -13.13 10.10
C TYR A 50 -1.58 -13.83 9.04
N PRO A 51 -0.42 -14.40 9.40
CA PRO A 51 0.55 -14.93 8.42
C PRO A 51 0.01 -16.10 7.59
N ASN A 52 -0.94 -16.87 8.12
CA ASN A 52 -1.54 -18.01 7.44
C ASN A 52 -2.73 -17.63 6.54
N ASP A 53 -3.34 -16.47 6.79
CA ASP A 53 -4.51 -15.99 6.04
C ASP A 53 -4.15 -14.88 5.05
N PHE A 54 -2.92 -14.36 5.11
CA PHE A 54 -2.41 -13.35 4.21
C PHE A 54 -1.95 -13.97 2.88
N SER A 55 -2.37 -13.38 1.77
CA SER A 55 -1.89 -13.75 0.43
C SER A 55 -1.75 -12.53 -0.45
N TRP A 56 -0.74 -12.54 -1.32
CA TRP A 56 -0.64 -11.60 -2.42
C TRP A 56 -1.55 -12.03 -3.56
N ARG A 57 -2.09 -11.07 -4.29
CA ARG A 57 -2.87 -11.33 -5.49
C ARG A 57 -1.96 -11.91 -6.59
N THR A 58 -2.25 -13.13 -7.03
CA THR A 58 -1.49 -13.85 -8.06
C THR A 58 -2.16 -13.82 -9.43
N GLU A 59 -3.46 -13.49 -9.50
CA GLU A 59 -4.17 -13.36 -10.77
C GLU A 59 -3.70 -12.12 -11.53
N ALA A 60 -3.81 -12.18 -12.87
CA ALA A 60 -3.48 -11.07 -13.75
C ALA A 60 -4.17 -9.77 -13.30
N TYR A 61 -3.42 -8.67 -13.40
CA TYR A 61 -3.86 -7.34 -13.00
C TYR A 61 -3.51 -6.34 -14.10
N GLU A 62 -4.49 -5.56 -14.58
CA GLU A 62 -4.30 -4.57 -15.66
C GLU A 62 -3.57 -5.13 -16.89
N PHE A 63 -3.95 -6.35 -17.31
CA PHE A 63 -3.34 -7.09 -18.44
C PHE A 63 -1.89 -7.53 -18.23
N VAL A 64 -1.36 -7.40 -17.01
CA VAL A 64 -0.03 -7.87 -16.62
C VAL A 64 -0.15 -9.19 -15.85
N SER A 65 0.63 -10.19 -16.26
CA SER A 65 0.66 -11.53 -15.65
C SER A 65 2.08 -12.06 -15.39
N ASP A 66 3.12 -11.27 -15.70
CA ASP A 66 4.53 -11.65 -15.52
C ASP A 66 5.07 -11.34 -14.11
N ARG A 67 4.29 -10.62 -13.29
CA ARG A 67 4.62 -10.23 -11.91
C ARG A 67 3.36 -10.07 -11.07
N LEU A 68 3.53 -10.12 -9.76
CA LEU A 68 2.44 -9.91 -8.80
C LEU A 68 1.90 -8.48 -8.89
N ALA A 69 0.60 -8.31 -8.64
CA ALA A 69 -0.05 -7.00 -8.73
C ALA A 69 0.60 -5.95 -7.80
N ILE A 70 1.10 -6.37 -6.63
CA ILE A 70 1.80 -5.47 -5.70
C ILE A 70 3.12 -4.95 -6.27
N ASP A 71 3.87 -5.78 -6.98
CA ASP A 71 5.15 -5.41 -7.58
C ASP A 71 4.93 -4.48 -8.78
N LEU A 72 3.82 -4.67 -9.52
CA LEU A 72 3.40 -3.74 -10.57
C LEU A 72 3.00 -2.38 -10.00
N LEU A 73 2.13 -2.35 -8.98
CA LEU A 73 1.62 -1.12 -8.37
C LEU A 73 2.71 -0.32 -7.66
N TYR A 74 3.65 -1.01 -6.99
CA TYR A 74 4.79 -0.36 -6.33
C TYR A 74 5.91 0.00 -7.32
N GLY A 75 5.95 -0.67 -8.48
CA GLY A 75 6.94 -0.45 -9.54
C GLY A 75 8.20 -1.31 -9.44
N ASN A 76 8.35 -2.09 -8.37
CA ASN A 76 9.45 -3.05 -8.15
C ASN A 76 9.08 -4.04 -7.01
N PRO A 77 9.84 -5.14 -6.81
CA PRO A 77 9.51 -6.14 -5.79
C PRO A 77 9.98 -5.79 -4.36
N THR A 78 10.76 -4.73 -4.17
CA THR A 78 11.43 -4.40 -2.90
C THR A 78 10.47 -4.31 -1.72
N LEU A 79 9.28 -3.73 -1.93
CA LEU A 79 8.26 -3.63 -0.88
C LEU A 79 7.76 -5.01 -0.44
N ARG A 80 7.37 -5.85 -1.40
CA ARG A 80 6.84 -7.18 -1.15
C ARG A 80 7.88 -8.03 -0.42
N GLU A 81 9.10 -8.06 -0.95
CA GLU A 81 10.21 -8.85 -0.39
C GLU A 81 10.55 -8.39 1.03
N GLY A 82 10.56 -7.08 1.29
CA GLY A 82 10.79 -6.54 2.63
C GLY A 82 9.69 -6.91 3.64
N ILE A 83 8.43 -6.95 3.21
CA ILE A 83 7.30 -7.41 4.04
C ILE A 83 7.41 -8.91 4.31
N GLU A 84 7.72 -9.70 3.28
CA GLU A 84 7.87 -11.15 3.40
C GLU A 84 9.01 -11.53 4.35
N ALA A 85 10.17 -10.86 4.22
CA ALA A 85 11.35 -11.06 5.06
C ALA A 85 11.24 -10.43 6.46
N ASN A 86 10.15 -9.69 6.76
CA ASN A 86 9.93 -8.99 8.03
C ASN A 86 11.11 -8.07 8.43
N ASN A 87 11.77 -7.45 7.44
CA ASN A 87 12.93 -6.58 7.63
C ASN A 87 12.70 -5.17 7.05
N LEU A 88 11.43 -4.85 6.74
CA LEU A 88 11.05 -3.58 6.13
C LEU A 88 11.36 -2.40 7.07
N SER A 89 12.28 -1.53 6.65
CA SER A 89 12.53 -0.26 7.31
C SER A 89 11.79 0.86 6.58
N ILE A 90 10.71 1.36 7.20
CA ILE A 90 9.96 2.51 6.67
C ILE A 90 10.87 3.72 6.51
N LYS A 91 11.78 3.95 7.46
CA LYS A 91 12.73 5.05 7.37
C LYS A 91 13.61 4.95 6.13
N ASN A 92 14.08 3.75 5.79
CA ASN A 92 14.91 3.55 4.59
C ASN A 92 14.08 3.78 3.32
N LEU A 93 12.82 3.32 3.29
CA LEU A 93 11.92 3.59 2.17
C LEU A 93 11.64 5.09 2.00
N GLU A 94 11.38 5.80 3.11
CA GLU A 94 11.16 7.24 3.08
C GLU A 94 12.38 7.98 2.55
N SER A 95 13.59 7.61 2.98
CA SER A 95 14.82 8.19 2.44
C SER A 95 15.00 7.91 0.94
N ALA A 96 14.69 6.70 0.47
CA ALA A 96 14.74 6.39 -0.96
C ALA A 96 13.75 7.24 -1.76
N TRP A 97 12.51 7.40 -1.26
CA TRP A 97 11.51 8.26 -1.92
C TRP A 97 11.91 9.73 -1.89
N GLU A 98 12.57 10.22 -0.85
CA GLU A 98 13.08 11.60 -0.80
C GLU A 98 14.10 11.87 -1.91
N GLU A 99 14.98 10.90 -2.21
CA GLU A 99 15.91 10.98 -3.35
C GLU A 99 15.17 11.02 -4.69
N ASP A 100 14.18 10.15 -4.89
CA ASP A 100 13.35 10.12 -6.09
C ASP A 100 12.54 11.42 -6.28
N ILE A 101 11.95 11.92 -5.20
CA ILE A 101 11.22 13.20 -5.19
C ILE A 101 12.16 14.34 -5.55
N LYS A 102 13.37 14.37 -4.99
CA LYS A 102 14.37 15.40 -5.30
C LYS A 102 14.78 15.35 -6.76
N ALA A 103 14.92 14.16 -7.34
CA ALA A 103 15.25 13.98 -8.76
C ALA A 103 14.09 14.35 -9.70
N PHE A 104 12.84 14.08 -9.29
CA PHE A 104 11.66 14.32 -10.12
C PHE A 104 11.14 15.76 -10.02
N SER A 105 11.29 16.42 -8.87
CA SER A 105 10.79 17.79 -8.62
C SER A 105 11.18 18.80 -9.71
N PRO A 106 12.46 18.97 -10.11
CA PRO A 106 12.80 19.92 -11.17
C PRO A 106 12.26 19.52 -12.55
N LYS A 107 12.07 18.21 -12.81
CA LYS A 107 11.52 17.72 -14.09
C LYS A 107 10.06 18.09 -14.26
N ARG A 108 9.28 18.03 -13.17
CA ARG A 108 7.84 18.36 -13.23
C ARG A 108 7.57 19.85 -13.38
N GLU A 109 8.50 20.74 -13.02
CA GLU A 109 8.31 22.20 -13.10
C GLU A 109 7.89 22.65 -14.51
N ALA A 110 8.46 22.04 -15.55
CA ALA A 110 8.11 22.34 -16.94
C ALA A 110 6.67 21.97 -17.33
N CYS A 111 5.98 21.18 -16.50
CA CYS A 111 4.64 20.67 -16.73
C CYS A 111 3.60 21.22 -15.72
N LEU A 112 4.00 22.10 -14.80
CA LEU A 112 3.08 22.66 -13.81
C LEU A 112 2.18 23.73 -14.45
N ILE A 113 0.88 23.61 -14.20
CA ILE A 113 -0.14 24.59 -14.60
C ILE A 113 -0.82 25.24 -13.39
N TYR A 114 -0.44 24.84 -12.17
CA TYR A 114 -0.84 25.37 -10.87
C TYR A 114 0.27 25.19 -9.85
#